data_AF-A0A837ZZ51-F1
#
_entry.id   AF-A0A837ZZ51-F1
#
_cell.length_a   1.000
_cell.length_b   1.000
_cell.length_c   1.000
_cell.angle_alpha   90.00
_cell.angle_beta   90.00
_cell.angle_gamma   90.00
#
_symmetry.space_group_name_H-M   'P 1'
#
loop_
_entity.id
_entity.type
_entity.pdbx_description
1 polymer ?
#
loop_
_entity_poly.entity_id
_entity_poly.type
_entity_poly.pdbx_seq_one_letter_code
_entity_poly.pdbx_strand_id
1 'polypeptide(L)'
;MDQILGQILREAVWERLDMLSELAERADTASLASAAQSELPRLAEGWRSILRAHEPDERGDCPTCSTRWHRSKAPCTVWQAAHEHLVAGGLAPEQTRRSPAPASGTGRHALHTATPHATGAGAH
;
A
#
# COMPACT_ATOMS: atom_id res chain seq x y z
N MET A 1 21.47 33.07 -10.65
CA MET A 1 20.07 33.48 -10.47
C MET A 1 19.09 32.29 -10.44
N ASP A 2 19.48 31.12 -10.95
CA ASP A 2 18.60 29.95 -11.08
C ASP A 2 18.49 29.06 -9.82
N GLN A 3 19.48 29.14 -8.91
CA GLN A 3 19.55 28.27 -7.74
C GLN A 3 18.43 28.56 -6.72
N ILE A 4 18.06 29.84 -6.55
CA ILE A 4 17.00 30.26 -5.63
C ILE A 4 15.63 29.80 -6.16
N LEU A 5 15.35 30.00 -7.44
CA LEU A 5 14.11 29.53 -8.06
C LEU A 5 14.00 28.01 -8.01
N GLY A 6 15.09 27.30 -8.36
CA GLY A 6 15.14 25.84 -8.28
C GLY A 6 14.92 25.31 -6.86
N GLN A 7 15.38 26.03 -5.84
CA GLN A 7 15.13 25.65 -4.44
C GLN A 7 13.67 25.85 -4.04
N ILE A 8 13.10 27.02 -4.35
CA ILE A 8 11.69 27.33 -4.05
C ILE A 8 10.75 26.32 -4.73
N LEU A 9 11.02 25.94 -5.98
CA LEU A 9 10.23 24.93 -6.69
C LEU A 9 10.30 23.56 -6.02
N ARG A 10 11.48 23.14 -5.52
CA ARG A 10 11.62 21.87 -4.80
C ARG A 10 10.89 21.89 -3.46
N GLU A 11 11.03 22.98 -2.70
CA GLU A 11 10.34 23.15 -1.42
C GLU A 11 8.82 23.10 -1.60
N ALA A 12 8.28 23.84 -2.58
CA ALA A 12 6.85 23.83 -2.86
C ALA A 12 6.31 22.44 -3.25
N VAL A 13 7.12 21.62 -3.94
CA VAL A 13 6.75 20.23 -4.24
C VAL A 13 6.68 19.39 -2.96
N TRP A 14 7.67 19.50 -2.07
CA TRP A 14 7.67 18.79 -0.79
C TRP A 14 6.52 19.21 0.10
N GLU A 15 6.29 20.52 0.27
CA GLU A 15 5.16 21.05 1.03
C GLU A 15 3.82 20.54 0.49
N ARG A 16 3.68 20.44 -0.84
CA ARG A 16 2.46 19.89 -1.44
C ARG A 16 2.26 18.41 -1.09
N LEU A 17 3.32 17.61 -1.11
CA LEU A 17 3.25 16.18 -0.77
C LEU A 17 2.96 15.97 0.72
N ASP A 18 3.57 16.78 1.59
CA ASP A 18 3.34 16.74 3.03
C ASP A 18 1.89 17.10 3.36
N MET A 19 1.36 18.17 2.76
CA MET A 19 -0.04 18.56 2.93
C MET A 19 -1.03 17.47 2.48
N LEU A 20 -0.75 16.76 1.38
CA LEU A 20 -1.57 15.62 0.94
C LEU A 20 -1.53 14.46 1.96
N SER A 21 -0.37 14.21 2.55
CA SER A 21 -0.20 13.18 3.58
C SER A 21 -0.96 13.54 4.85
N GLU A 22 -0.85 14.79 5.31
CA GLU A 22 -1.61 15.28 6.46
C GLU A 22 -3.13 15.23 6.26
N LEU A 23 -3.62 15.52 5.05
CA LEU A 23 -5.04 15.37 4.71
C LEU A 23 -5.48 13.91 4.82
N ALA A 24 -4.67 12.97 4.34
CA ALA A 24 -4.99 11.54 4.42
C ALA A 24 -5.07 11.04 5.88
N GLU A 25 -4.29 11.62 6.78
CA GLU A 25 -4.24 11.22 8.20
C GLU A 25 -5.34 11.89 9.06
N ARG A 26 -5.70 13.14 8.75
CA ARG A 26 -6.48 13.98 9.68
C ARG A 26 -7.87 14.37 9.17
N ALA A 27 -8.13 14.26 7.87
CA ALA A 27 -9.40 14.70 7.30
C ALA A 27 -10.55 13.74 7.64
N ASP A 28 -11.76 14.30 7.77
CA ASP A 28 -12.96 13.48 7.79
C ASP A 28 -13.22 12.81 6.42
N THR A 29 -14.09 11.80 6.39
CA THR A 29 -14.34 10.99 5.20
C THR A 29 -14.83 11.81 4.00
N ALA A 30 -15.66 12.84 4.20
CA ALA A 30 -16.19 13.63 3.09
C ALA A 30 -15.10 14.53 2.50
N SER A 31 -14.31 15.17 3.36
CA SER A 31 -13.15 15.96 2.95
C SER A 31 -12.10 15.09 2.23
N LEU A 32 -11.83 13.88 2.74
CA LEU A 32 -10.92 12.93 2.11
C LEU A 32 -11.41 12.46 0.74
N ALA A 33 -12.70 12.16 0.59
CA ALA A 33 -13.28 11.76 -0.69
C ALA A 33 -13.17 12.88 -1.73
N SER A 34 -13.45 14.12 -1.32
CA SER A 34 -13.30 15.30 -2.16
C SER A 34 -11.85 15.50 -2.60
N ALA A 35 -10.89 15.44 -1.65
CA ALA A 35 -9.47 15.55 -1.94
C ALA A 35 -8.99 14.41 -2.87
N ALA A 36 -9.37 13.16 -2.61
CA ALA A 36 -9.00 12.04 -3.47
C ALA A 36 -9.48 12.24 -4.92
N GLN A 37 -10.71 12.73 -5.11
CA GLN A 37 -11.27 13.01 -6.44
C GLN A 37 -10.52 14.12 -7.17
N SER A 38 -10.05 15.16 -6.48
CA SER A 38 -9.31 16.26 -7.12
C SER A 38 -7.83 15.92 -7.35
N GLU A 39 -7.22 15.15 -6.46
CA GLU A 39 -5.77 14.95 -6.41
C GLU A 39 -5.29 13.70 -7.14
N LEU A 40 -6.02 12.58 -7.05
CA LEU A 40 -5.62 11.34 -7.71
C LEU A 40 -5.44 11.49 -9.23
N PRO A 41 -6.33 12.18 -9.98
CA PRO A 41 -6.12 12.39 -11.41
C PRO A 41 -4.84 13.18 -11.72
N ARG A 42 -4.52 14.18 -10.89
CA ARG A 42 -3.32 15.03 -11.05
C ARG A 42 -2.05 14.24 -10.78
N LEU A 43 -2.03 13.46 -9.70
CA LEU A 43 -0.89 12.59 -9.36
C LEU A 43 -0.68 11.50 -10.41
N ALA A 44 -1.76 10.87 -10.87
CA ALA A 44 -1.70 9.87 -11.93
C ALA A 44 -1.13 10.46 -13.22
N GLU A 45 -1.52 11.69 -13.58
CA GLU A 45 -0.99 12.34 -14.77
C GLU A 45 0.48 12.74 -14.62
N GLY A 46 0.89 13.20 -13.44
CA GLY A 46 2.30 13.43 -13.10
C GLY A 46 3.15 12.17 -13.32
N TRP A 47 2.71 11.03 -12.78
CA TRP A 47 3.37 9.75 -13.00
C TRP A 47 3.41 9.35 -14.48
N ARG A 48 2.30 9.47 -15.23
CA ARG A 48 2.31 9.16 -16.67
C ARG A 48 3.26 10.05 -17.46
N SER A 49 3.38 11.33 -17.11
CA SER A 49 4.32 12.25 -17.73
C SER A 49 5.76 11.80 -17.49
N ILE A 50 6.12 11.51 -16.24
CA ILE A 50 7.45 11.02 -15.85
C ILE A 50 7.76 9.69 -16.55
N LEU A 51 6.84 8.72 -16.51
CA LEU A 51 7.06 7.40 -17.07
C LEU A 51 7.23 7.41 -18.59
N ARG A 52 6.48 8.27 -19.32
CA ARG A 52 6.67 8.46 -20.76
C ARG A 52 8.08 8.95 -21.10
N ALA A 53 8.64 9.87 -20.31
CA ALA A 53 10.02 10.31 -20.49
C ALA A 53 11.07 9.20 -20.20
N HIS A 54 10.66 8.13 -19.51
CA HIS A 54 11.51 7.00 -19.15
C HIS A 54 11.16 5.73 -19.94
N GLU A 55 10.33 5.82 -20.97
CA GLU A 55 10.00 4.67 -21.82
C GLU A 55 11.27 4.13 -22.49
N PRO A 56 11.47 2.81 -22.54
CA PRO A 56 12.67 2.23 -23.16
C PRO A 56 12.70 2.60 -24.65
N ASP A 57 13.88 2.98 -25.15
CA ASP A 57 14.08 3.19 -26.58
C ASP A 57 14.07 1.85 -27.36
N GLU A 58 14.28 1.90 -28.67
CA GLU A 58 14.32 0.70 -29.54
C GLU A 58 15.36 -0.34 -29.08
N ARG A 59 16.35 0.06 -28.28
CA ARG A 59 17.42 -0.80 -27.76
C ARG A 59 17.14 -1.26 -26.31
N GLY A 60 15.98 -0.89 -25.76
CA GLY A 60 15.59 -1.15 -24.38
C GLY A 60 16.34 -0.29 -23.35
N ASP A 61 17.05 0.76 -23.78
CA ASP A 61 17.74 1.71 -22.90
C ASP A 61 16.77 2.82 -22.46
N CYS A 62 16.82 3.25 -21.21
CA CYS A 62 16.09 4.42 -20.76
C CYS A 62 16.80 5.70 -21.25
N PRO A 63 16.16 6.58 -22.05
CA PRO A 63 16.81 7.72 -22.66
C PRO A 63 17.16 8.81 -21.64
N THR A 64 16.35 8.97 -20.58
CA THR A 64 16.58 9.98 -19.52
C THR A 64 17.68 9.56 -18.54
N CYS A 65 17.76 8.27 -18.19
CA CYS A 65 18.77 7.76 -17.25
C CYS A 65 20.11 7.43 -17.92
N SER A 66 20.11 7.17 -19.23
CA SER A 66 21.33 6.87 -19.97
C SER A 66 22.10 8.16 -20.31
N THR A 67 23.42 8.07 -20.29
CA THR A 67 24.34 9.12 -20.73
C THR A 67 25.27 8.57 -21.82
N ARG A 68 26.15 9.43 -22.35
CA ARG A 68 27.14 9.00 -23.36
C ARG A 68 28.09 7.90 -22.84
N TRP A 69 28.31 7.84 -21.53
CA TRP A 69 29.27 6.93 -20.89
C TRP A 69 28.61 5.82 -20.06
N HIS A 70 27.31 5.89 -19.81
CA HIS A 70 26.58 4.90 -19.03
C HIS A 70 25.22 4.60 -19.69
N ARG A 71 24.94 3.32 -19.93
CA ARG A 71 23.64 2.86 -20.40
C ARG A 71 22.84 2.30 -19.23
N SER A 72 21.62 2.80 -19.06
CA SER A 72 20.67 2.30 -18.08
C SER A 72 19.56 1.54 -18.81
N LYS A 73 19.44 0.24 -18.55
CA LYS A 73 18.38 -0.60 -19.12
C LYS A 73 17.07 -0.42 -18.36
N ALA A 74 15.96 -0.57 -19.05
CA ALA A 74 14.67 -0.66 -18.41
C ALA A 74 14.43 -2.04 -17.74
N PRO A 75 13.72 -2.10 -16.59
CA PRO A 75 13.18 -0.97 -15.84
C PRO A 75 14.26 -0.22 -15.05
N CYS A 76 14.40 1.08 -15.32
CA CYS A 76 15.32 1.95 -14.59
C CYS A 76 14.76 2.30 -13.20
N THR A 77 15.51 3.02 -12.38
CA THR A 77 15.13 3.35 -10.99
C THR A 77 13.77 4.06 -10.89
N VAL A 78 13.40 4.87 -11.89
CA VAL A 78 12.08 5.54 -11.93
C VAL A 78 10.95 4.54 -12.15
N TRP A 79 11.11 3.57 -13.04
CA TRP A 79 10.15 2.49 -13.23
C TRP A 79 10.04 1.59 -12.01
N GLN A 80 11.15 1.34 -11.33
CA GLN A 80 11.18 0.57 -10.07
C GLN A 80 10.39 1.30 -8.97
N ALA A 81 10.62 2.61 -8.78
CA ALA A 81 9.86 3.43 -7.83
C ALA A 81 8.37 3.47 -8.17
N ALA A 82 8.00 3.61 -9.45
CA ALA A 82 6.61 3.56 -9.87
C ALA A 82 5.97 2.20 -9.57
N HIS A 83 6.66 1.09 -9.83
CA HIS A 83 6.18 -0.24 -9.46
C HIS A 83 5.98 -0.36 -7.95
N GLU A 84 6.95 0.10 -7.16
CA GLU A 84 6.86 0.06 -5.69
C GLU A 84 5.66 0.86 -5.17
N HIS A 85 5.48 2.10 -5.60
CA HIS A 85 4.47 2.98 -5.02
C HIS A 85 3.07 2.87 -5.66
N LEU A 86 2.97 2.43 -6.91
CA LEU A 86 1.68 2.32 -7.61
C LEU A 86 1.13 0.89 -7.65
N VAL A 87 2.01 -0.12 -7.61
CA VAL A 87 1.62 -1.53 -7.78
C VAL A 87 1.85 -2.33 -6.50
N ALA A 88 3.07 -2.34 -5.97
CA ALA A 88 3.43 -3.17 -4.81
C ALA A 88 2.89 -2.61 -3.49
N GLY A 89 2.85 -1.29 -3.34
CA GLY A 89 2.24 -0.58 -2.22
C GLY A 89 0.80 -0.14 -2.47
N GLY A 90 0.27 -0.37 -3.67
CA GLY A 90 -1.08 0.06 -4.07
C GLY A 90 -2.13 -0.90 -3.53
N LEU A 91 -3.16 -0.34 -2.86
CA LEU A 91 -4.38 -0.99 -2.38
C LEU A 91 -4.16 -2.48 -2.09
N ALA A 92 -3.69 -2.80 -0.87
CA ALA A 92 -3.72 -4.17 -0.40
C ALA A 92 -5.02 -4.80 -0.88
N PRO A 93 -5.00 -5.91 -1.64
CA PRO A 93 -6.24 -6.61 -1.86
C PRO A 93 -6.80 -6.79 -0.46
N GLU A 94 -8.05 -6.39 -0.25
CA GLU A 94 -8.85 -6.78 0.91
C GLU A 94 -8.76 -8.31 0.91
N GLN A 95 -7.69 -8.82 1.51
CA GLN A 95 -7.45 -10.21 1.74
C GLN A 95 -8.43 -10.49 2.85
N THR A 96 -9.68 -10.65 2.44
CA THR A 96 -10.41 -11.82 2.86
C THR A 96 -10.38 -11.87 4.38
N ARG A 97 -11.24 -11.04 5.01
CA ARG A 97 -11.99 -11.52 6.16
C ARG A 97 -12.86 -12.74 5.74
N ARG A 98 -12.29 -13.78 5.12
CA ARG A 98 -12.80 -15.13 5.33
C ARG A 98 -12.21 -15.52 6.66
N SER A 99 -12.93 -15.11 7.71
CA SER A 99 -12.92 -15.88 8.95
C SER A 99 -13.03 -17.35 8.55
N PRO A 100 -12.14 -18.24 9.02
CA PRO A 100 -12.40 -19.66 8.93
C PRO A 100 -13.71 -19.89 9.66
N ALA A 101 -14.73 -20.37 8.95
CA ALA A 101 -15.94 -20.84 9.60
C ALA A 101 -15.52 -21.89 10.65
N PRO A 102 -16.02 -21.83 11.90
CA PRO A 102 -15.76 -22.91 12.83
C PRO A 102 -16.33 -24.19 12.20
N ALA A 103 -15.48 -25.20 12.04
CA ALA A 103 -15.91 -26.51 11.62
C ALA A 103 -16.97 -27.00 12.62
N SER A 104 -18.23 -27.01 12.20
CA SER A 104 -19.30 -27.75 12.87
C SER A 104 -19.00 -29.24 12.76
N GLY A 105 -18.09 -29.71 13.62
CA GLY A 105 -17.88 -31.12 13.91
C GLY A 105 -19.06 -31.63 14.70
N THR A 106 -20.00 -32.24 13.98
CA THR A 106 -21.08 -33.06 14.54
C THR A 106 -20.49 -34.34 15.13
N GLY A 107 -19.97 -34.25 16.36
CA GLY A 107 -19.63 -35.39 17.20
C GLY A 107 -20.87 -35.89 17.95
N ARG A 108 -21.54 -36.89 17.38
CA ARG A 108 -22.64 -37.64 17.99
C ARG A 108 -22.15 -38.46 19.20
N HIS A 109 -22.89 -38.34 20.30
CA HIS A 109 -23.19 -39.31 21.36
C HIS A 109 -22.11 -40.30 21.85
N ALA A 110 -21.72 -40.14 23.11
CA ALA A 110 -21.53 -41.28 24.02
C ALA A 110 -22.25 -40.98 25.35
N LEU A 111 -23.32 -41.72 25.58
CA LEU A 111 -24.02 -41.83 26.85
C LEU A 111 -23.09 -42.51 27.86
N HIS A 112 -22.79 -41.83 28.95
CA HIS A 112 -22.33 -42.50 30.17
C HIS A 112 -23.35 -42.19 31.26
N THR A 113 -24.18 -43.20 31.49
CA THR A 113 -25.16 -43.32 32.55
C THR A 113 -24.55 -43.09 33.92
N ALA A 114 -25.25 -42.30 34.72
CA ALA A 114 -25.03 -42.10 36.13
C ALA A 114 -25.14 -43.41 36.94
N THR A 115 -24.39 -43.51 38.04
CA THR A 115 -25.00 -43.82 39.34
C THR A 115 -24.07 -43.39 40.50
N PRO A 116 -24.61 -42.82 41.59
CA PRO A 116 -23.87 -42.37 42.76
C PRO A 116 -23.90 -43.42 43.91
N HIS A 117 -22.86 -43.45 44.75
CA HIS A 117 -22.85 -44.00 46.12
C HIS A 117 -21.60 -43.44 46.82
N ALA A 118 -21.70 -42.50 47.78
CA ALA A 118 -22.06 -42.61 49.20
C ALA A 118 -20.85 -42.76 50.16
N THR A 119 -20.53 -41.66 50.84
CA THR A 119 -20.24 -41.49 52.29
C THR A 119 -18.96 -42.06 52.96
N GLY A 120 -18.27 -41.17 53.71
CA GLY A 120 -17.37 -41.46 54.85
C GLY A 120 -16.19 -40.48 54.91
N ALA A 121 -16.22 -39.36 55.65
CA ALA A 121 -16.00 -39.21 57.11
C ALA A 121 -14.62 -39.69 57.61
N GLY A 122 -13.80 -38.78 58.17
CA GLY A 122 -12.67 -39.16 59.03
C GLY A 122 -11.52 -38.16 59.06
N ALA A 123 -11.43 -37.40 60.15
CA ALA A 123 -10.31 -36.53 60.53
C ALA A 123 -9.07 -37.35 60.96
N HIS A 124 -7.88 -36.77 60.83
CA HIS A 124 -6.85 -36.60 61.88
C HIS A 124 -5.63 -35.85 61.31
#